data_AF-W2QPA2-F1
#
_entry.id   AF-W2QPA2-F1
#
_cell.length_a   1.000
_cell.length_b   1.000
_cell.length_c   1.000
_cell.angle_alpha   90.00
_cell.angle_beta   90.00
_cell.angle_gamma   90.00
#
_symmetry.space_group_name_H-M   'P 1'
#
loop_
_entity.id
_entity.type
_entity.pdbx_description
1 polymer ?
#
loop_
_entity_poly.entity_id
_entity_poly.type
_entity_poly.pdbx_seq_one_letter_code
_entity_poly.pdbx_strand_id
1 'polypeptide(L)'
;MREPNLTDQERRAVVQDILLAFRDGKVPHGTYARLARKNECHRHTVERIWARYCGNVADGVADGAPESRIKQKPGRKPYDRAELAAKIGAVPVADRQRIERTAAAVGVSTGLLHLLLKEGHMTRRTTV
;
A
#
# COMPACT_ATOMS: atom_id res chain seq x y z
N MET A 1 -2.69 -11.06 15.93
CA MET A 1 -2.14 -10.05 15.00
C MET A 1 -1.85 -10.74 13.68
N ARG A 2 -2.00 -10.03 12.54
CA ARG A 2 -1.59 -10.56 11.24
C ARG A 2 -0.08 -10.39 11.11
N GLU A 3 0.63 -11.45 10.75
CA GLU A 3 2.08 -11.38 10.49
C GLU A 3 2.37 -10.34 9.40
N PRO A 4 3.40 -9.50 9.57
CA PRO A 4 3.78 -8.51 8.57
C PRO A 4 4.18 -9.20 7.25
N ASN A 5 3.96 -8.53 6.13
CA ASN A 5 4.41 -9.05 4.83
C ASN A 5 5.93 -9.00 4.76
N LEU A 6 6.53 -10.02 4.14
CA LEU A 6 7.96 -10.02 3.79
C LEU A 6 8.31 -8.77 2.96
N THR A 7 9.38 -8.11 3.37
CA THR A 7 10.03 -7.02 2.66
C THR A 7 10.65 -7.51 1.35
N ASP A 8 10.93 -6.58 0.44
CA ASP A 8 11.54 -6.93 -0.85
C ASP A 8 12.94 -7.55 -0.69
N GLN A 9 13.68 -7.13 0.34
CA GLN A 9 14.99 -7.69 0.66
C GLN A 9 14.88 -9.13 1.18
N GLU A 10 13.93 -9.42 2.06
CA GLU A 10 13.68 -10.79 2.54
C GLU A 10 13.22 -11.71 1.41
N ARG A 11 12.38 -11.21 0.49
CA ARG A 11 11.94 -11.98 -0.68
C ARG A 11 13.11 -12.34 -1.61
N ARG A 12 14.05 -11.41 -1.82
CA ARG A 12 15.30 -11.70 -2.56
C ARG A 12 16.17 -12.71 -1.82
N ALA A 13 16.31 -12.58 -0.50
CA ALA A 13 17.07 -13.53 0.31
C ALA A 13 16.47 -14.96 0.23
N VAL A 14 15.15 -15.08 0.24
CA VAL A 14 14.45 -16.37 0.04
C VAL A 14 14.80 -16.99 -1.32
N VAL A 15 14.81 -16.19 -2.41
CA VAL A 15 15.19 -16.70 -3.73
C VAL A 15 16.65 -17.16 -3.73
N GLN A 16 17.57 -16.37 -3.16
CA GLN A 16 18.99 -16.74 -3.07
C GLN A 16 19.18 -18.04 -2.27
N ASP A 17 18.49 -18.20 -1.15
CA ASP A 17 18.53 -19.44 -0.35
C ASP A 17 18.00 -20.66 -1.15
N ILE A 18 16.97 -20.47 -1.98
CA ILE A 18 16.46 -21.55 -2.85
C ILE A 18 17.48 -21.88 -3.94
N LEU A 19 18.11 -20.88 -4.56
CA LEU A 19 19.15 -21.06 -5.58
C LEU A 19 20.37 -21.80 -5.00
N LEU A 20 20.80 -21.46 -3.79
CA LEU A 20 21.89 -22.16 -3.10
C LEU A 20 21.54 -23.62 -2.74
N ALA A 21 20.27 -23.89 -2.46
CA ALA A 21 19.78 -25.24 -2.19
C ALA A 21 19.44 -26.02 -3.47
N PHE A 22 19.45 -25.37 -4.64
CA PHE A 22 19.02 -25.96 -5.90
C PHE A 22 20.00 -27.05 -6.33
N ARG A 23 19.50 -28.25 -6.61
CA ARG A 23 20.32 -29.40 -6.99
C ARG A 23 19.60 -30.24 -8.03
N ASP A 24 20.32 -30.74 -9.02
CA ASP A 24 19.79 -31.63 -10.06
C ASP A 24 18.53 -31.08 -10.76
N GLY A 25 18.50 -29.77 -11.03
CA GLY A 25 17.38 -29.12 -11.71
C GLY A 25 16.11 -28.98 -10.87
N LYS A 26 16.14 -29.29 -9.57
CA LYS A 26 14.96 -29.21 -8.70
C LYS A 26 15.28 -28.62 -7.34
N VAL A 27 14.23 -28.06 -6.72
CA VAL A 27 14.28 -27.64 -5.31
C VAL A 27 14.12 -28.90 -4.43
N PRO A 28 15.06 -29.21 -3.51
CA PRO A 28 14.95 -30.37 -2.63
C PRO A 28 13.67 -30.34 -1.78
N HIS A 29 13.14 -31.53 -1.47
CA HIS A 29 11.96 -31.65 -0.63
C HIS A 29 12.18 -31.02 0.75
N GLY A 30 11.16 -30.38 1.31
CA GLY A 30 11.24 -29.70 2.60
C GLY A 30 11.91 -28.33 2.57
N THR A 31 12.58 -27.91 1.48
CA THR A 31 13.23 -26.59 1.37
C THR A 31 12.25 -25.45 1.65
N TYR A 32 11.06 -25.47 1.04
CA TYR A 32 10.05 -24.44 1.29
C TYR A 32 9.58 -24.41 2.74
N ALA A 33 9.40 -25.58 3.38
CA ALA A 33 8.97 -25.65 4.77
C ALA A 33 10.07 -25.13 5.72
N ARG A 34 11.34 -25.43 5.43
CA ARG A 34 12.49 -24.92 6.16
C ARG A 34 12.61 -23.40 6.04
N LEU A 35 12.52 -22.87 4.82
CA LEU A 35 12.59 -21.41 4.58
C LEU A 35 11.38 -20.68 5.14
N ALA A 36 10.20 -21.29 5.11
CA ALA A 36 9.00 -20.75 5.72
C ALA A 36 9.18 -20.56 7.24
N ARG A 37 9.74 -21.56 7.93
CA ARG A 37 10.09 -21.45 9.36
C ARG A 37 11.15 -20.38 9.63
N LYS A 38 12.19 -20.30 8.79
CA LYS A 38 13.27 -19.29 8.91
C LYS A 38 12.75 -17.86 8.77
N ASN A 39 11.78 -17.64 7.89
CA ASN A 39 11.24 -16.32 7.56
C ASN A 39 9.88 -16.05 8.23
N GLU A 40 9.50 -16.86 9.23
CA GLU A 40 8.24 -16.74 9.99
C GLU A 40 7.02 -16.51 9.09
N CYS A 41 6.90 -17.30 8.02
CA CYS A 41 5.83 -17.16 7.04
C CYS A 41 5.26 -18.52 6.63
N HIS A 42 4.12 -18.52 5.94
CA HIS A 42 3.52 -19.74 5.43
C HIS A 42 4.32 -20.36 4.27
N ARG A 43 4.36 -21.69 4.15
CA ARG A 43 5.05 -22.42 3.06
C ARG A 43 4.65 -21.94 1.66
N HIS A 44 3.36 -21.66 1.47
CA HIS A 44 2.84 -21.13 0.20
C HIS A 44 3.36 -19.73 -0.15
N THR A 45 3.80 -18.94 0.83
CA THR A 45 4.43 -17.64 0.55
C THR A 45 5.77 -17.84 -0.14
N VAL A 46 6.60 -18.74 0.38
CA VAL A 46 7.89 -19.12 -0.23
C VAL A 46 7.68 -19.72 -1.62
N GLU A 47 6.74 -20.64 -1.76
CA GLU A 47 6.38 -21.25 -3.05
C GLU A 47 5.94 -20.21 -4.09
N ARG A 48 5.10 -19.23 -3.70
CA ARG A 48 4.67 -18.14 -4.59
C ARG A 48 5.81 -17.22 -5.00
N ILE A 49 6.76 -16.93 -4.08
CA ILE A 49 7.95 -16.14 -4.40
C ILE A 49 8.78 -16.87 -5.46
N TRP A 50 9.02 -18.16 -5.27
CA TRP A 50 9.78 -18.99 -6.20
C TRP A 50 9.11 -19.11 -7.58
N ALA A 51 7.82 -19.44 -7.61
CA ALA A 51 7.07 -19.54 -8.86
C ALA A 51 7.11 -18.23 -9.68
N ARG A 52 7.04 -17.08 -8.99
CA ARG A 52 7.17 -15.77 -9.64
C ARG A 52 8.57 -15.54 -10.19
N TYR A 53 9.60 -15.84 -9.41
CA TYR A 53 10.99 -15.75 -9.88
C TYR A 53 11.18 -16.58 -11.15
N CYS A 54 10.76 -17.86 -11.14
CA CYS A 54 10.87 -18.73 -12.30
C CYS A 54 10.11 -18.20 -13.52
N GLY A 55 8.88 -17.72 -13.35
CA GLY A 55 8.09 -17.14 -14.44
C GLY A 55 8.77 -15.91 -15.06
N ASN A 56 9.24 -14.99 -14.22
CA ASN A 56 9.92 -13.79 -14.71
C ASN A 56 11.26 -14.11 -15.39
N VAL A 57 12.01 -15.09 -14.89
CA VAL A 57 13.24 -15.56 -15.57
C VAL A 57 12.92 -16.17 -16.93
N ALA A 58 11.84 -16.94 -17.03
CA ALA A 58 11.36 -17.49 -18.32
C ALA A 58 10.95 -16.38 -19.30
N ASP A 59 10.41 -15.27 -18.79
CA ASP A 59 10.06 -14.07 -19.57
C ASP A 59 11.27 -13.16 -19.89
N GLY A 60 12.49 -13.56 -19.51
CA GLY A 60 13.73 -12.81 -19.80
C GLY A 60 14.06 -11.67 -18.84
N VAL A 61 13.39 -11.59 -17.69
CA VAL A 61 13.72 -10.61 -16.63
C VAL A 61 14.98 -11.08 -15.91
N ALA A 62 16.09 -10.38 -16.12
CA ALA A 62 17.42 -10.77 -15.63
C ALA A 62 17.51 -11.05 -14.11
N ASP A 63 16.82 -10.26 -13.28
CA ASP A 63 16.80 -10.44 -11.82
C ASP A 63 15.62 -11.30 -11.34
N GLY A 64 14.74 -11.75 -12.24
CA GLY A 64 13.51 -12.45 -11.91
C GLY A 64 12.50 -11.66 -11.04
N ALA A 65 12.83 -10.44 -10.61
CA ALA A 65 11.99 -9.49 -9.87
C ALA A 65 11.06 -10.15 -8.82
N PRO A 66 11.56 -10.65 -7.68
CA PRO A 66 10.77 -11.36 -6.67
C PRO A 66 9.99 -10.45 -5.69
N GLU A 67 10.03 -9.13 -5.86
CA GLU A 67 9.51 -8.09 -4.95
C GLU A 67 7.99 -8.14 -4.76
N SER A 68 7.48 -7.59 -3.66
CA SER A 68 6.04 -7.53 -3.46
C SER A 68 5.35 -6.68 -4.53
N ARG A 69 4.19 -7.16 -5.02
CA ARG A 69 3.29 -6.34 -5.86
C ARG A 69 2.44 -5.37 -5.06
N ILE A 70 2.46 -5.47 -3.73
CA ILE A 70 1.73 -4.57 -2.84
C ILE A 70 2.41 -3.21 -2.94
N LYS A 71 1.73 -2.23 -3.56
CA LYS A 71 2.19 -0.84 -3.57
C LYS A 71 2.33 -0.36 -2.13
N GLN A 72 3.39 0.39 -1.81
CA GLN A 72 3.69 0.82 -0.43
C GLN A 72 2.50 1.42 0.33
N LYS A 73 1.65 2.21 -0.35
CA LYS A 73 0.42 2.80 0.20
C LYS A 73 -0.78 2.32 -0.61
N PRO A 74 -1.25 1.07 -0.42
CA PRO A 74 -2.35 0.50 -1.21
C PRO A 74 -3.72 0.97 -0.71
N GLY A 75 -3.77 1.56 0.48
CA GLY A 75 -5.00 2.06 1.09
C GLY A 75 -5.53 3.33 0.41
N ARG A 76 -6.71 3.76 0.88
CA ARG A 76 -7.36 4.99 0.44
C ARG A 76 -6.39 6.16 0.59
N LYS A 77 -6.08 6.82 -0.53
CA LYS A 77 -5.25 8.01 -0.52
C LYS A 77 -5.99 9.15 0.18
N PRO A 78 -5.31 9.95 1.02
CA PRO A 78 -5.91 11.15 1.57
C PRO A 78 -6.26 12.12 0.44
N TYR A 79 -7.28 12.95 0.68
CA TYR A 79 -7.57 14.07 -0.22
C TYR A 79 -6.38 15.02 -0.25
N ASP A 80 -6.10 15.59 -1.43
CA ASP A 80 -5.23 16.74 -1.52
C ASP A 80 -5.86 17.89 -0.75
N ARG A 81 -5.15 18.38 0.27
CA ARG A 81 -5.63 19.43 1.16
C ARG A 81 -5.76 20.77 0.43
N ALA A 82 -4.83 21.07 -0.48
CA ALA A 82 -4.83 22.32 -1.23
C ALA A 82 -5.98 22.33 -2.26
N GLU A 83 -6.14 21.23 -3.00
CA GLU A 83 -7.25 21.08 -3.95
C GLU A 83 -8.60 21.17 -3.24
N LEU A 84 -8.71 20.53 -2.07
CA LEU A 84 -9.94 20.55 -1.28
C LEU A 84 -10.22 21.94 -0.69
N ALA A 85 -9.21 22.65 -0.20
CA ALA A 85 -9.35 24.03 0.25
C ALA A 85 -9.79 24.97 -0.88
N ALA A 86 -9.26 24.78 -2.09
CA ALA A 86 -9.68 25.54 -3.27
C ALA A 86 -11.15 25.28 -3.63
N LYS A 87 -11.59 24.00 -3.63
CA LYS A 87 -13.00 23.64 -3.86
C LYS A 87 -13.93 24.26 -2.82
N ILE A 88 -13.54 24.23 -1.55
CA ILE A 88 -14.29 24.89 -0.48
C ILE A 88 -14.30 26.41 -0.69
N GLY A 89 -13.18 27.00 -1.11
CA GLY A 89 -13.03 28.42 -1.41
C GLY A 89 -14.00 28.92 -2.50
N ALA A 90 -14.30 28.07 -3.49
CA ALA A 90 -15.21 28.34 -4.59
C ALA A 90 -16.70 28.28 -4.21
N VAL A 91 -17.05 27.64 -3.09
CA VAL A 91 -18.45 27.60 -2.60
C VAL A 91 -18.91 29.02 -2.22
N PRO A 92 -20.13 29.45 -2.57
CA PRO A 92 -20.67 30.73 -2.12
C PRO A 92 -20.57 30.92 -0.60
N VAL A 93 -20.35 32.15 -0.14
CA VAL A 93 -20.18 32.42 1.31
C VAL A 93 -21.41 31.99 2.12
N ALA A 94 -22.62 32.13 1.57
CA ALA A 94 -23.86 31.71 2.21
C ALA A 94 -23.87 30.21 2.56
N ASP A 95 -23.38 29.37 1.65
CA ASP A 95 -23.35 27.92 1.85
C ASP A 95 -22.16 27.46 2.70
N ARG A 96 -21.12 28.31 2.85
CA ARG A 96 -19.95 28.04 3.70
C ARG A 96 -20.19 28.18 5.21
N GLN A 97 -21.31 28.78 5.62
CA GLN A 97 -21.60 29.06 7.04
C GLN A 97 -21.89 27.78 7.85
N ARG A 98 -22.57 26.81 7.24
CA ARG A 98 -22.94 25.53 7.86
C ARG A 98 -22.10 24.41 7.26
N ILE A 99 -21.37 23.69 8.11
CA ILE A 99 -20.52 22.55 7.71
C ILE A 99 -21.28 21.52 6.87
N GLU A 100 -22.54 21.24 7.22
CA GLU A 100 -23.40 20.33 6.45
C GLU A 100 -23.68 20.81 5.03
N ARG A 101 -23.94 22.11 4.83
CA ARG A 101 -24.17 22.68 3.49
C ARG A 101 -22.89 22.72 2.68
N THR A 102 -21.78 23.11 3.29
CA THR A 102 -20.46 23.06 2.64
C THR A 102 -20.10 21.64 2.23
N ALA A 103 -20.34 20.65 3.10
CA ALA A 103 -20.10 19.24 2.84
C ALA A 103 -20.92 18.74 1.65
N ALA A 104 -22.21 19.08 1.61
CA ALA A 104 -23.09 18.74 0.50
C ALA A 104 -22.66 19.41 -0.82
N ALA A 105 -22.30 20.70 -0.78
CA ALA A 105 -21.86 21.45 -1.95
C ALA A 105 -20.53 20.96 -2.54
N VAL A 106 -19.59 20.52 -1.68
CA VAL A 106 -18.26 20.03 -2.09
C VAL A 106 -18.25 18.52 -2.35
N GLY A 107 -19.27 17.78 -1.89
CA GLY A 107 -19.36 16.32 -2.02
C GLY A 107 -18.41 15.56 -1.08
N VAL A 108 -18.20 16.08 0.14
CA VAL A 108 -17.30 15.47 1.14
C VAL A 108 -18.01 15.25 2.47
N SER A 109 -17.48 14.34 3.31
CA SER A 109 -18.03 14.10 4.65
C SER A 109 -17.85 15.33 5.56
N THR A 110 -18.82 15.59 6.43
CA THR A 110 -18.75 16.64 7.47
C THR A 110 -17.54 16.48 8.39
N GLY A 111 -17.17 15.24 8.76
CA GLY A 111 -15.99 14.96 9.57
C GLY A 111 -14.67 15.43 8.94
N LEU A 112 -14.57 15.36 7.61
CA LEU A 112 -13.39 15.87 6.88
C LEU A 112 -13.28 17.39 7.01
N LEU A 113 -14.40 18.12 6.94
CA LEU A 113 -14.41 19.57 7.12
C LEU A 113 -14.08 19.98 8.55
N HIS A 114 -14.59 19.26 9.56
CA HIS A 114 -14.19 19.48 10.95
C HIS A 114 -12.69 19.29 11.17
N LEU A 115 -12.13 18.27 10.52
CA LEU A 115 -10.70 17.99 10.59
C LEU A 115 -9.87 19.07 9.89
N LEU A 116 -10.27 19.55 8.71
CA LEU A 116 -9.61 20.69 8.04
C LEU A 116 -9.67 21.98 8.87
N LEU A 117 -10.79 22.22 9.56
CA LEU A 117 -10.94 23.36 10.46
C LEU A 117 -9.99 23.25 11.66
N LYS A 118 -9.85 22.04 12.23
CA LYS A 118 -8.92 21.76 13.34
C LYS A 118 -7.45 21.88 12.91
N GLU A 119 -7.12 21.42 11.70
CA GLU A 119 -5.77 21.47 11.13
C GLU A 119 -5.40 22.87 10.60
N GLY A 120 -6.33 23.84 10.59
CA GLY A 120 -6.10 25.20 10.11
C GLY A 120 -6.04 25.34 8.59
N HIS A 121 -6.34 24.27 7.85
CA HIS A 121 -6.44 24.29 6.38
C HIS A 121 -7.71 24.98 5.86
N MET A 122 -8.63 25.29 6.76
CA MET A 122 -9.85 26.05 6.49
C MET A 122 -10.15 26.91 7.71
N THR A 123 -10.59 28.15 7.51
CA THR A 123 -11.13 28.99 8.58
C THR A 123 -12.64 29.03 8.47
N ARG A 124 -13.35 28.87 9.59
CA ARG A 124 -14.78 29.11 9.64
C ARG A 124 -14.97 30.62 9.43
N ARG A 125 -15.32 31.04 8.22
CA ARG A 125 -15.62 32.44 7.94
C ARG A 125 -16.92 32.80 8.64
N THR A 126 -16.79 33.34 9.84
CA THR A 126 -17.79 34.16 10.50
C THR A 126 -17.59 35.57 9.94
N THR A 127 -18.36 35.92 8.90
CA THR A 127 -18.54 37.29 8.36
C THR A 127 -17.39 37.95 7.57
N VAL A 128 -17.82 38.71 6.54
CA VAL A 128 -17.14 39.91 6.01
C VAL A 128 -17.23 40.99 7.08
#